data_AF-A0A6N3US48-F1
#
_entry.id   AF-A0A6N3US48-F1
#
_cell.length_a   1.000
_cell.length_b   1.000
_cell.length_c   1.000
_cell.angle_alpha   90.00
_cell.angle_beta   90.00
_cell.angle_gamma   90.00
#
_symmetry.space_group_name_H-M   'P 1'
#
loop_
_entity.id
_entity.type
_entity.pdbx_description
1 polymer ?
#
loop_
_entity_poly.entity_id
_entity_poly.type
_entity_poly.pdbx_seq_one_letter_code
_entity_poly.pdbx_strand_id
1 'polypeptide(L)'
;MKIDLSKKPEGATHINPHSGLWIKCFGGNSGSYQFFKDGEWKMGLGCMSNSYLEIAQPEPWTGEGLPPVGMVCEAMLTSMNHQWAEAVVVWHHPEHEGSAVVVHGGGRLTGWSSAFRPIRTPEQIAAEEREAGVDGIRLAVSKSPNCKAHGLEWDVACAIYDAGYRKQPTP
;
A
#
# COMPACT_ATOMS: atom_id res chain seq x y z
N MET A 1 6.43 -23.38 28.10
CA MET A 1 6.86 -23.51 26.69
C MET A 1 7.33 -22.14 26.22
N LYS A 2 8.52 -22.04 25.59
CA LYS A 2 9.01 -20.78 25.02
C LYS A 2 8.64 -20.74 23.55
N ILE A 3 7.80 -19.79 23.16
CA ILE A 3 7.36 -19.61 21.77
C ILE A 3 8.40 -18.74 21.05
N ASP A 4 8.82 -19.18 19.86
CA ASP A 4 9.74 -18.46 19.00
C ASP A 4 8.97 -17.77 17.88
N LEU A 5 8.82 -16.44 17.99
CA LEU A 5 8.08 -15.63 17.01
C LEU A 5 8.77 -15.55 15.64
N SER A 6 10.07 -15.88 15.54
CA SER A 6 10.78 -15.91 14.26
C SER A 6 10.31 -17.05 13.34
N LYS A 7 9.64 -18.07 13.91
CA LYS A 7 9.08 -19.22 13.19
C LYS A 7 7.61 -19.04 12.84
N LYS A 8 7.09 -17.80 12.88
CA LYS A 8 5.72 -17.48 12.53
C LYS A 8 5.48 -17.79 11.04
N PRO A 9 4.56 -18.70 10.68
CA PRO A 9 4.18 -18.93 9.30
C PRO A 9 3.39 -17.74 8.77
N GLU A 10 3.53 -17.48 7.47
CA GLU A 10 2.81 -16.41 6.80
C GLU A 10 1.29 -16.59 6.94
N GLY A 11 0.61 -15.52 7.33
CA GLY A 11 -0.83 -15.52 7.58
C GLY A 11 -1.25 -15.97 8.99
N ALA A 12 -0.33 -16.31 9.90
CA ALA A 12 -0.68 -16.53 11.31
C ALA A 12 -1.16 -15.22 11.97
N THR A 13 -2.33 -15.28 12.60
CA THR A 13 -2.93 -14.16 13.34
C THR A 13 -2.91 -14.36 14.84
N HIS A 14 -2.90 -15.60 15.32
CA HIS A 14 -2.86 -15.93 16.74
C HIS A 14 -1.88 -17.08 17.00
N ILE A 15 -1.56 -17.32 18.26
CA ILE A 15 -0.90 -18.55 18.72
C ILE A 15 -1.66 -19.17 19.88
N ASN A 16 -1.80 -20.49 19.87
CA ASN A 16 -2.33 -21.23 21.00
C ASN A 16 -1.20 -21.44 22.04
N PRO A 17 -1.25 -20.82 23.23
CA PRO A 17 -0.16 -20.90 24.20
C PRO A 17 -0.01 -22.29 24.84
N HIS A 18 -0.99 -23.18 24.68
CA HIS A 18 -0.99 -24.53 25.25
C HIS A 18 -0.33 -25.54 24.31
N SER A 19 -0.58 -25.42 23.00
CA SER A 19 -0.04 -26.33 21.98
C SER A 19 1.15 -25.74 21.21
N GLY A 20 1.33 -24.42 21.24
CA GLY A 20 2.28 -23.68 20.42
C GLY A 20 1.93 -23.64 18.93
N LEU A 21 0.74 -24.09 18.54
CA LEU A 21 0.29 -24.06 17.15
C LEU A 21 -0.06 -22.63 16.73
N TRP A 22 0.40 -22.25 15.54
CA TRP A 22 0.02 -21.01 14.89
C TRP A 22 -1.41 -21.11 14.35
N ILE A 23 -2.18 -20.06 14.56
CA ILE A 23 -3.60 -20.01 14.21
C ILE A 23 -3.85 -18.88 13.22
N LYS A 24 -4.68 -19.14 12.22
CA LYS A 24 -5.18 -18.15 11.26
C LYS A 24 -6.70 -18.09 11.39
N CYS A 25 -7.23 -16.92 11.71
CA CYS A 25 -8.66 -16.72 11.92
C CYS A 25 -9.31 -16.11 10.67
N PHE A 26 -10.55 -16.52 10.39
CA PHE A 26 -11.32 -16.04 9.25
C PHE A 26 -12.62 -15.42 9.74
N GLY A 27 -12.79 -14.10 9.54
CA GLY A 27 -14.05 -13.40 9.75
C GLY A 27 -14.52 -13.31 11.21
N GLY A 28 -14.70 -12.09 11.73
CA GLY A 28 -15.21 -11.83 13.08
C GLY A 28 -16.45 -12.64 13.45
N ASN A 29 -16.67 -12.84 14.77
CA ASN A 29 -17.74 -13.63 15.42
C ASN A 29 -18.08 -15.05 14.91
N SER A 30 -17.58 -15.50 13.76
CA SER A 30 -17.88 -16.82 13.19
C SER A 30 -17.04 -17.96 13.78
N GLY A 31 -15.99 -17.63 14.54
CA GLY A 31 -15.17 -18.59 15.27
C GLY A 31 -14.34 -19.53 14.39
N SER A 32 -14.35 -19.37 13.07
CA SER A 32 -13.66 -20.24 12.12
C SER A 32 -12.16 -19.96 12.10
N TYR A 33 -11.35 -21.01 12.21
CA TYR A 33 -9.90 -20.90 12.22
C TYR A 33 -9.22 -22.07 11.51
N GLN A 34 -7.98 -21.84 11.09
CA GLN A 34 -7.02 -22.86 10.70
C GLN A 34 -5.88 -22.89 11.70
N PHE A 35 -5.28 -24.06 11.90
CA PHE A 35 -4.02 -24.22 12.64
C PHE A 35 -2.94 -24.73 11.69
N PHE A 36 -1.70 -24.26 11.90
CA PHE A 36 -0.56 -24.65 11.11
C PHE A 36 0.13 -25.87 11.72
N LYS A 37 0.21 -26.97 10.98
CA LYS A 37 0.87 -28.19 11.43
C LYS A 37 1.48 -28.94 10.23
N ASP A 38 2.70 -29.43 10.39
CA ASP A 38 3.42 -30.20 9.38
C ASP A 38 3.59 -29.47 8.03
N GLY A 39 3.73 -28.12 8.08
CA GLY A 39 3.90 -27.29 6.88
C GLY A 39 2.59 -26.87 6.19
N GLU A 40 1.43 -27.29 6.70
CA GLU A 40 0.14 -27.04 6.08
C GLU A 40 -0.86 -26.37 7.03
N TRP A 41 -1.75 -25.57 6.45
CA TRP A 41 -2.90 -25.01 7.16
C TRP A 41 -4.06 -26.00 7.16
N LYS A 42 -4.49 -26.40 8.35
CA LYS A 42 -5.58 -27.37 8.53
C LYS A 42 -6.75 -26.69 9.22
N MET A 43 -7.97 -26.94 8.73
CA MET A 43 -9.18 -26.39 9.36
C MET A 43 -9.31 -26.91 10.78
N GLY A 44 -9.48 -25.99 11.73
CA GLY A 44 -9.87 -26.30 13.09
C GLY A 44 -11.32 -26.73 13.16
N LEU A 45 -11.63 -27.61 14.10
CA LEU A 45 -13.00 -27.97 14.43
C LEU A 45 -13.47 -27.08 15.60
N GLY A 46 -14.66 -26.49 15.45
CA GLY A 46 -15.31 -25.66 16.47
C GLY A 46 -14.96 -24.17 16.42
N CYS A 47 -15.47 -23.42 17.41
CA CYS A 47 -15.19 -22.00 17.56
C CYS A 47 -13.84 -21.77 18.25
N MET A 48 -13.12 -20.73 17.83
CA MET A 48 -11.96 -20.18 18.54
C MET A 48 -12.19 -20.11 20.06
N SER A 49 -11.21 -20.61 20.82
CA SER A 49 -11.16 -20.41 22.26
C SER A 49 -10.60 -19.01 22.56
N ASN A 50 -11.18 -18.30 23.53
CA ASN A 50 -10.65 -17.02 24.04
C ASN A 50 -9.26 -17.14 24.68
N SER A 51 -8.68 -18.34 24.74
CA SER A 51 -7.35 -18.61 25.28
C SER A 51 -6.21 -18.44 24.26
N TYR A 52 -6.50 -18.15 22.98
CA TYR A 52 -5.47 -17.92 21.96
C TYR A 52 -4.98 -16.48 22.02
N LEU A 53 -3.66 -16.31 21.98
CA LEU A 53 -3.04 -14.99 22.07
C LEU A 53 -2.96 -14.41 20.67
N GLU A 54 -3.55 -13.23 20.49
CA GLU A 54 -3.40 -12.46 19.26
C GLU A 54 -1.93 -12.07 19.09
N ILE A 55 -1.41 -12.32 17.89
CA ILE A 55 -0.10 -11.84 17.51
C ILE A 55 -0.35 -10.45 16.96
N ALA A 56 0.18 -9.42 17.63
CA ALA A 56 0.16 -8.07 17.10
C ALA A 56 0.70 -8.10 15.67
N GLN A 57 -0.20 -7.91 14.70
CA GLN A 57 0.25 -7.63 13.36
C GLN A 57 0.87 -6.23 13.42
N PRO A 58 2.02 -5.99 12.79
CA PRO A 58 2.50 -4.62 12.65
C PRO A 58 1.36 -3.81 12.02
N GLU A 59 1.05 -2.66 12.62
CA GLU A 59 0.05 -1.75 12.06
C GLU A 59 0.42 -1.43 10.61
N PRO A 60 -0.57 -1.30 9.70
CA PRO A 60 -0.29 -0.90 8.34
C PRO A 60 0.51 0.40 8.34
N TRP A 61 1.61 0.42 7.59
CA TRP A 61 2.43 1.61 7.47
C TRP A 61 1.59 2.76 6.88
N THR A 62 1.47 3.85 7.63
CA THR A 62 0.62 5.01 7.31
C THR A 62 1.19 5.90 6.21
N GLY A 63 2.41 5.61 5.74
CA GLY A 63 3.16 6.46 4.83
C GLY A 63 4.18 7.37 5.53
N GLU A 64 4.20 7.39 6.87
CA GLU A 64 5.16 8.18 7.64
C GLU A 64 6.45 7.40 7.91
N GLY A 65 7.60 8.02 7.62
CA GLY A 65 8.91 7.39 7.78
C GLY A 65 9.21 6.32 6.72
N LEU A 66 10.15 5.42 7.01
CA LEU A 66 10.46 4.32 6.09
C LEU A 66 9.42 3.20 6.21
N PRO A 67 8.94 2.64 5.09
CA PRO A 67 8.12 1.44 5.11
C PRO A 67 8.87 0.26 5.75
N PRO A 68 8.24 -0.62 6.55
CA PRO A 68 8.92 -1.77 7.14
C PRO A 68 9.50 -2.73 6.09
N VAL A 69 10.59 -3.44 6.43
CA VAL A 69 11.11 -4.53 5.59
C VAL A 69 10.04 -5.62 5.42
N GLY A 70 9.84 -6.07 4.18
CA GLY A 70 8.79 -6.99 3.75
C GLY A 70 7.49 -6.30 3.33
N MET A 71 7.36 -4.98 3.52
CA MET A 71 6.18 -4.23 3.10
C MET A 71 6.14 -4.07 1.57
N VAL A 72 4.96 -4.31 0.99
CA VAL A 72 4.61 -3.92 -0.38
C VAL A 72 4.14 -2.47 -0.36
N CYS A 73 4.79 -1.59 -1.12
CA CYS A 73 4.45 -0.17 -1.20
C CYS A 73 4.72 0.37 -2.61
N GLU A 74 4.33 1.62 -2.91
CA GLU A 74 4.84 2.30 -4.11
C GLU A 74 6.17 2.98 -3.76
N ALA A 75 7.21 2.69 -4.56
CA ALA A 75 8.51 3.33 -4.47
C ALA A 75 8.80 4.12 -5.76
N MET A 76 9.44 5.28 -5.63
CA MET A 76 9.94 6.02 -6.79
C MET A 76 11.24 5.37 -7.29
N LEU A 77 11.22 4.79 -8.48
CA LEU A 77 12.38 4.07 -9.00
C LEU A 77 13.10 4.87 -10.09
N THR A 78 14.35 5.25 -9.81
CA THR A 78 15.24 5.90 -10.79
C THR A 78 15.49 5.00 -12.00
N SER A 79 15.56 3.69 -11.80
CA SER A 79 15.67 2.69 -12.88
C SER A 79 14.46 2.65 -13.82
N MET A 80 13.33 3.23 -13.39
CA MET A 80 12.11 3.38 -14.19
C MET A 80 11.88 4.84 -14.58
N ASN A 81 12.94 5.62 -14.79
CA ASN A 81 12.86 7.03 -15.17
C ASN A 81 12.03 7.87 -14.19
N HIS A 82 12.27 7.67 -12.88
CA HIS A 82 11.55 8.35 -11.80
C HIS A 82 10.03 8.12 -11.86
N GLN A 83 9.64 6.87 -12.06
CA GLN A 83 8.25 6.45 -11.97
C GLN A 83 7.97 5.74 -10.65
N TRP A 84 6.77 5.97 -10.14
CA TRP A 84 6.23 5.19 -9.02
C TRP A 84 5.90 3.79 -9.51
N ALA A 85 6.36 2.78 -8.77
CA ALA A 85 6.04 1.39 -9.04
C ALA A 85 5.84 0.63 -7.72
N GLU A 86 4.97 -0.37 -7.75
CA GLU A 86 4.82 -1.32 -6.65
C GLU A 86 6.15 -2.05 -6.41
N ALA A 87 6.65 -2.04 -5.18
CA ALA A 87 7.88 -2.72 -4.82
C ALA A 87 7.83 -3.25 -3.38
N VAL A 88 8.64 -4.28 -3.12
CA VAL A 88 8.82 -4.85 -1.79
C VAL A 88 10.08 -4.27 -1.16
N VAL A 89 9.96 -3.75 0.06
CA VAL A 89 11.12 -3.31 0.84
C VAL A 89 11.90 -4.52 1.30
N VAL A 90 13.20 -4.59 0.98
CA VAL A 90 14.03 -5.75 1.38
C VAL A 90 15.07 -5.39 2.42
N TRP A 91 15.45 -4.12 2.52
CA TRP A 91 16.48 -3.70 3.47
C TRP A 91 16.52 -2.20 3.70
N HIS A 92 16.87 -1.80 4.93
CA HIS A 92 17.16 -0.41 5.32
C HIS A 92 18.64 -0.25 5.59
N HIS A 93 19.23 0.84 5.09
CA HIS A 93 20.63 1.11 5.34
C HIS A 93 20.84 1.68 6.74
N PRO A 94 21.70 1.07 7.57
CA PRO A 94 21.89 1.52 8.96
C PRO A 94 22.46 2.95 9.06
N GLU A 95 23.20 3.41 8.03
CA GLU A 95 23.85 4.73 8.02
C GLU A 95 23.26 5.72 7.00
N HIS A 96 22.26 5.31 6.20
CA HIS A 96 21.60 6.18 5.22
C HIS A 96 20.13 6.30 5.60
N GLU A 97 19.85 7.26 6.48
CA GLU A 97 18.49 7.53 6.94
C GLU A 97 17.58 7.91 5.76
N GLY A 98 16.34 7.43 5.80
CA GLY A 98 15.32 7.77 4.81
C GLY A 98 15.45 7.05 3.47
N SER A 99 16.29 6.02 3.37
CA SER A 99 16.43 5.21 2.15
C SER A 99 16.31 3.71 2.39
N ALA A 100 15.76 3.00 1.39
CA ALA A 100 15.65 1.55 1.41
C ALA A 100 15.98 0.93 0.05
N VAL A 101 16.46 -0.31 0.11
CA VAL A 101 16.54 -1.18 -1.06
C VAL A 101 15.20 -1.85 -1.25
N VAL A 102 14.71 -1.83 -2.49
CA VAL A 102 13.45 -2.44 -2.89
C VAL A 102 13.60 -3.37 -4.07
N VAL A 103 12.63 -4.26 -4.21
CA VAL A 103 12.53 -5.22 -5.29
C VAL A 103 11.21 -5.02 -6.03
N HIS A 104 11.27 -4.90 -7.35
CA HIS A 104 10.14 -4.76 -8.26
C HIS A 104 10.07 -5.93 -9.26
N GLY A 105 8.91 -6.14 -9.88
CA GLY A 105 8.72 -7.11 -10.97
C GLY A 105 8.91 -8.57 -10.53
N GLY A 106 8.53 -8.89 -9.28
CA GLY A 106 8.62 -10.25 -8.74
C GLY A 106 10.06 -10.75 -8.55
N GLY A 107 11.00 -9.87 -8.19
CA GLY A 107 12.41 -10.26 -7.96
C GLY A 107 13.37 -9.87 -9.07
N ARG A 108 12.88 -9.30 -10.18
CA ARG A 108 13.69 -9.09 -11.39
C ARG A 108 14.48 -7.78 -11.37
N LEU A 109 14.01 -6.79 -10.62
CA LEU A 109 14.63 -5.47 -10.55
C LEU A 109 14.85 -5.09 -9.10
N THR A 110 16.09 -4.78 -8.75
CA THR A 110 16.47 -4.24 -7.44
C THR A 110 16.81 -2.77 -7.60
N GLY A 111 16.26 -1.92 -6.76
CA GLY A 111 16.48 -0.48 -6.81
C GLY A 111 16.68 0.12 -5.44
N TRP A 112 17.34 1.27 -5.40
CA TRP A 112 17.39 2.12 -4.23
C TRP A 112 16.30 3.19 -4.37
N SER A 113 15.54 3.41 -3.30
CA SER A 113 14.58 4.52 -3.24
C SER A 113 14.69 5.26 -1.91
N SER A 114 14.38 6.55 -1.95
CA SER A 114 14.21 7.42 -0.80
C SER A 114 12.83 8.05 -0.75
N ALA A 115 11.93 7.64 -1.64
CA ALA A 115 10.56 8.14 -1.73
C ALA A 115 9.60 6.95 -1.81
N PHE A 116 8.70 6.89 -0.84
CA PHE A 116 7.77 5.80 -0.62
C PHE A 116 6.39 6.36 -0.34
N ARG A 117 5.36 5.59 -0.68
CA ARG A 117 4.00 5.81 -0.20
C ARG A 117 3.23 4.50 -0.13
N PRO A 118 2.17 4.41 0.68
CA PRO A 118 1.28 3.26 0.67
C PRO A 118 0.71 3.00 -0.72
N ILE A 119 0.34 1.75 -1.00
CA ILE A 119 -0.36 1.40 -2.25
C ILE A 119 -1.68 2.19 -2.29
N ARG A 120 -1.85 3.00 -3.33
CA ARG A 120 -3.09 3.75 -3.55
C ARG A 120 -4.21 2.82 -3.97
N THR A 121 -5.41 3.07 -3.46
CA THR A 121 -6.61 2.36 -3.93
C THR A 121 -7.01 2.87 -5.32
N PRO A 122 -7.76 2.07 -6.11
CA PRO A 122 -8.30 2.52 -7.39
C PRO A 122 -9.08 3.84 -7.29
N GLU A 123 -9.81 4.04 -6.19
CA GLU A 123 -10.58 5.26 -5.92
C GLU A 123 -9.68 6.46 -5.67
N GLN A 124 -8.56 6.27 -4.94
CA GLN A 124 -7.57 7.32 -4.73
C GLN A 124 -6.90 7.72 -6.05
N ILE A 125 -6.53 6.73 -6.88
CA ILE A 125 -5.95 6.99 -8.21
C ILE A 125 -6.95 7.76 -9.08
N ALA A 126 -8.21 7.33 -9.13
CA ALA A 126 -9.24 8.01 -9.91
C ALA A 126 -9.51 9.45 -9.40
N ALA A 127 -9.45 9.66 -8.08
CA ALA A 127 -9.59 10.98 -7.48
C ALA A 127 -8.41 11.90 -7.85
N GLU A 128 -7.17 11.40 -7.75
CA GLU A 128 -5.96 12.13 -8.15
C GLU A 128 -5.98 12.46 -9.65
N GLU A 129 -6.38 11.52 -10.52
CA GLU A 129 -6.51 11.74 -11.96
C GLU A 129 -7.59 12.78 -12.30
N ARG A 130 -8.70 12.76 -11.56
CA ARG A 130 -9.75 13.77 -11.68
C ARG A 130 -9.20 15.14 -11.27
N GLU A 131 -8.56 15.24 -10.11
CA GLU A 131 -7.99 16.47 -9.60
C GLU A 131 -6.95 17.06 -10.56
N ALA A 132 -5.99 16.25 -11.02
CA ALA A 132 -4.99 16.64 -12.00
C ALA A 132 -5.61 17.10 -13.33
N GLY A 133 -6.71 16.46 -13.75
CA GLY A 133 -7.47 16.84 -14.92
C GLY A 133 -8.18 18.19 -14.79
N VAL A 134 -8.79 18.45 -13.63
CA VAL A 134 -9.42 19.73 -13.27
C VAL A 134 -8.37 20.85 -13.23
N ASP A 135 -7.23 20.61 -12.58
CA ASP A 135 -6.09 21.52 -12.56
C ASP A 135 -5.55 21.81 -13.95
N GLY A 136 -5.46 20.79 -14.80
CA GLY A 136 -5.07 20.93 -16.20
C GLY A 136 -5.98 21.90 -16.97
N ILE A 137 -7.29 21.83 -16.75
CA ILE A 137 -8.27 22.75 -17.34
C ILE A 137 -8.05 24.17 -16.82
N ARG A 138 -7.95 24.35 -15.49
CA ARG A 138 -7.69 25.67 -14.90
C ARG A 138 -6.42 26.30 -15.46
N LEU A 139 -5.33 25.54 -15.51
CA LEU A 139 -4.06 26.01 -16.02
C LEU A 139 -4.12 26.39 -17.51
N ALA A 140 -4.85 25.62 -18.33
CA ALA A 140 -5.03 25.92 -19.74
C ALA A 140 -5.77 27.25 -19.94
N VAL A 141 -6.83 27.51 -19.17
CA VAL A 141 -7.59 28.76 -19.23
C VAL A 141 -6.74 29.94 -18.74
N SER A 142 -6.04 29.78 -17.62
CA SER A 142 -5.18 30.84 -17.05
C SER A 142 -4.02 31.25 -17.99
N LYS A 143 -3.55 30.34 -18.85
CA LYS A 143 -2.52 30.63 -19.86
C LYS A 143 -3.07 31.27 -21.13
N SER A 144 -4.39 31.43 -21.27
CA SER A 144 -4.99 32.05 -22.45
C SER A 144 -4.68 33.55 -22.49
N PRO A 145 -4.17 34.09 -23.62
CA PRO A 145 -3.87 35.52 -23.75
C PRO A 145 -5.06 36.45 -23.51
N ASN A 146 -6.27 35.92 -23.66
CA ASN A 146 -7.53 36.66 -23.50
C ASN A 146 -8.17 36.42 -22.13
N CYS A 147 -7.57 35.62 -21.24
CA CYS A 147 -8.09 35.44 -19.89
C CYS A 147 -7.76 36.70 -19.07
N LYS A 148 -8.75 37.59 -18.95
CA LYS A 148 -8.66 38.82 -18.13
C LYS A 148 -9.10 38.61 -16.67
N ALA A 149 -9.58 37.41 -16.34
CA ALA A 149 -10.03 37.03 -15.00
C ALA A 149 -8.92 36.31 -14.23
N HIS A 150 -8.99 36.32 -12.90
CA HIS A 150 -8.03 35.76 -11.94
C HIS A 150 -7.89 34.21 -11.96
N GLY A 151 -7.96 33.59 -13.15
CA GLY A 151 -8.02 32.14 -13.33
C GLY A 151 -9.47 31.62 -13.31
N LEU A 152 -9.66 30.41 -13.83
CA LEU A 152 -10.94 29.70 -13.78
C LEU A 152 -11.23 29.21 -12.36
N GLU A 153 -12.44 29.44 -11.84
CA GLU A 153 -12.86 28.92 -10.54
C GLU A 153 -12.86 27.38 -10.50
N TRP A 154 -12.62 26.80 -9.32
CA TRP A 154 -12.47 25.36 -9.15
C TRP A 154 -13.74 24.60 -9.53
N ASP A 155 -14.90 25.07 -9.08
CA ASP A 155 -16.17 24.41 -9.30
C ASP A 155 -16.56 24.42 -10.77
N VAL A 156 -16.23 25.50 -11.50
CA VAL A 156 -16.42 25.57 -12.95
C VAL A 156 -15.50 24.58 -13.67
N ALA A 157 -14.25 24.47 -13.24
CA ALA A 157 -13.31 23.50 -13.80
C ALA A 157 -13.74 22.05 -13.53
N CYS A 158 -14.28 21.76 -12.34
CA CYS A 158 -14.91 20.48 -12.01
C CYS A 158 -16.06 20.18 -12.97
N ALA A 159 -16.99 21.11 -13.17
CA ALA A 159 -18.13 20.90 -14.07
C ALA A 159 -17.71 20.63 -15.52
N ILE A 160 -16.67 21.31 -16.02
CA ILE A 160 -16.11 21.06 -17.35
C ILE A 160 -15.49 19.67 -17.45
N TYR A 161 -14.72 19.26 -16.43
CA TYR A 161 -14.13 17.92 -16.39
C TYR A 161 -15.21 16.83 -16.29
N ASP A 162 -16.19 17.01 -15.40
CA ASP A 162 -17.26 16.04 -15.17
C ASP A 162 -18.20 15.93 -16.39
N ALA A 163 -18.30 16.99 -17.22
CA ALA A 163 -18.95 16.97 -18.54
C ALA A 163 -18.14 16.24 -19.64
N GLY A 164 -16.96 15.70 -19.32
CA GLY A 164 -16.15 14.87 -20.22
C GLY A 164 -15.10 15.62 -21.05
N TYR A 165 -14.91 16.93 -20.85
CA TYR A 165 -13.87 17.67 -21.57
C TYR A 165 -12.47 17.33 -21.02
N ARG A 166 -11.52 17.07 -21.92
CA ARG A 166 -10.14 16.69 -21.58
C ARG A 166 -9.15 17.46 -22.46
N LYS A 167 -7.92 17.64 -21.97
CA LYS A 167 -6.81 18.17 -22.77
C LYS A 167 -6.49 17.19 -23.90
N GLN A 168 -6.45 17.69 -25.13
CA GLN A 168 -6.00 16.90 -26.27
C GLN A 168 -4.48 16.70 -26.21
N PRO A 169 -3.96 15.51 -26.58
CA PRO A 169 -2.54 15.33 -26.77
C PRO A 169 -2.06 16.29 -27.86
N THR A 170 -0.89 16.90 -27.67
CA THR A 170 -0.27 17.73 -28.70
C THR A 170 0.00 16.87 -29.95
N PRO A 171 -0.33 17.32 -31.16
CA PRO A 171 0.01 16.63 -32.40
C PRO A 171 1.52 16.38 -32.55
#